data_AF-A0A1W1E0S0-F1
#
_entry.id   AF-A0A1W1E0S0-F1
#
_cell.length_a   1.000
_cell.length_b   1.000
_cell.length_c   1.000
_cell.angle_alpha   90.00
_cell.angle_beta   90.00
_cell.angle_gamma   90.00
#
_symmetry.space_group_name_H-M   'P 1'
#
loop_
_entity.id
_entity.type
_entity.pdbx_description
1 polymer ?
#
loop_
_entity_poly.entity_id
_entity_poly.type
_entity_poly.pdbx_seq_one_letter_code
_entity_poly.pdbx_strand_id
1 'polypeptide(L)'
;MLSKLEFDFILSDGRNNFDRLGHFMVGVFSYAIVEISLRKNWVNNRLIAWLFAVFALGFWAASYEIIEMVYAVLEGGESGAAFLGSQGDIWDAQKDMLLNIVGGCVFGLLALLNQQNWRD
;
A
#
# COMPACT_ATOMS: atom_id res chain seq x y z
N MET A 1 -13.20 2.78 21.61
CA MET A 1 -11.74 3.02 21.69
C MET A 1 -11.15 3.17 20.29
N LEU A 2 -11.53 2.31 19.33
CA LEU A 2 -11.19 2.44 17.91
C LEU A 2 -11.84 3.66 17.21
N SER A 3 -13.07 4.01 17.58
CA SER A 3 -13.77 5.21 17.09
C SER A 3 -13.08 6.54 17.38
N LYS A 4 -12.15 6.60 18.34
CA LYS A 4 -11.34 7.81 18.63
C LYS A 4 -10.09 7.93 17.77
N LEU A 5 -9.74 6.87 17.06
CA LEU A 5 -8.57 6.78 16.17
C LEU A 5 -8.99 6.79 14.70
N GLU A 6 -10.28 7.04 14.42
CA GLU A 6 -10.89 7.02 13.08
C GLU A 6 -10.62 5.71 12.31
N PHE A 7 -10.32 4.61 13.01
CA PHE A 7 -10.12 3.31 12.36
C PHE A 7 -11.37 2.85 11.63
N ASP A 8 -12.55 3.17 12.15
CA ASP A 8 -13.84 2.85 11.51
C ASP A 8 -13.98 3.56 10.14
N PHE A 9 -13.25 4.66 9.89
CA PHE A 9 -13.19 5.29 8.57
C PHE A 9 -12.39 4.45 7.57
N ILE A 10 -11.24 3.89 8.00
CA ILE A 10 -10.36 3.09 7.15
C ILE A 10 -10.82 1.62 7.07
N LEU A 11 -11.39 1.07 8.14
CA LEU A 11 -11.81 -0.31 8.30
C LEU A 11 -13.25 -0.32 8.83
N SER A 12 -14.18 0.03 7.95
CA SER A 12 -15.60 0.17 8.30
C SER A 12 -16.22 -1.16 8.73
N ASP A 13 -17.03 -1.10 9.79
CA ASP A 13 -17.83 -2.22 10.27
C ASP A 13 -18.87 -2.64 9.22
N GLY A 14 -18.94 -3.95 8.94
CA GLY A 14 -19.87 -4.52 7.96
C GLY A 14 -19.35 -4.58 6.51
N ARG A 15 -18.17 -4.00 6.22
CA ARG A 15 -17.45 -4.18 4.94
C ARG A 15 -16.53 -5.39 5.02
N ASN A 16 -16.40 -6.13 3.92
CA ASN A 16 -15.28 -7.05 3.75
C ASN A 16 -13.98 -6.27 3.49
N ASN A 17 -13.08 -6.25 4.47
CA ASN A 17 -11.80 -5.52 4.40
C ASN A 17 -10.62 -6.39 3.89
N PHE A 18 -10.89 -7.54 3.25
CA PHE A 18 -9.82 -8.42 2.74
C PHE A 18 -8.94 -7.72 1.70
N ASP A 19 -9.56 -6.93 0.83
CA ASP A 19 -8.88 -6.14 -0.19
C ASP A 19 -7.90 -5.12 0.43
N ARG A 20 -8.38 -4.33 1.39
CA ARG A 20 -7.57 -3.42 2.22
C ARG A 20 -6.37 -4.08 2.89
N LEU A 21 -6.54 -5.30 3.39
CA LEU A 21 -5.42 -6.09 3.93
C LEU A 21 -4.42 -6.43 2.82
N GLY A 22 -4.88 -6.82 1.64
CA GLY A 22 -4.06 -7.01 0.44
C GLY A 22 -3.23 -5.78 0.10
N HIS A 23 -3.86 -4.60 0.01
CA HIS A 23 -3.19 -3.34 -0.25
C HIS A 23 -2.10 -3.03 0.79
N PHE A 24 -2.37 -3.21 2.08
CA PHE A 24 -1.36 -3.08 3.12
C PHE A 24 -0.20 -4.07 2.93
N MET A 25 -0.49 -5.32 2.59
CA MET A 25 0.51 -6.39 2.41
C MET A 25 1.40 -6.21 1.18
N VAL A 26 0.97 -5.46 0.16
CA VAL A 26 1.85 -5.02 -0.94
C VAL A 26 3.07 -4.25 -0.39
N GLY A 27 2.91 -3.58 0.76
CA GLY A 27 3.98 -2.93 1.50
C GLY A 27 5.22 -3.80 1.74
N VAL A 28 5.07 -5.13 1.85
CA VAL A 28 6.20 -6.07 2.04
C VAL A 28 7.28 -5.89 0.97
N PHE A 29 6.90 -5.56 -0.26
CA PHE A 29 7.87 -5.30 -1.34
C PHE A 29 8.78 -4.10 -1.07
N SER A 30 8.36 -3.16 -0.22
CA SER A 30 9.21 -2.04 0.19
C SER A 30 10.47 -2.53 0.90
N TYR A 31 10.38 -3.65 1.62
CA TYR A 31 11.54 -4.24 2.28
C TYR A 31 12.61 -4.62 1.24
N ALA A 32 12.20 -5.36 0.21
CA ALA A 32 13.08 -5.81 -0.86
C ALA A 32 13.66 -4.63 -1.66
N ILE A 33 12.83 -3.62 -1.96
CA ILE A 33 13.27 -2.41 -2.69
C ILE A 33 14.34 -1.67 -1.88
N VAL A 34 14.12 -1.42 -0.58
CA VAL A 34 15.11 -0.78 0.29
C VAL A 34 16.41 -1.59 0.32
N GLU A 35 16.30 -2.91 0.47
CA GLU A 35 17.47 -3.79 0.55
C GLU A 35 18.31 -3.77 -0.73
N ILE A 36 17.67 -3.96 -1.88
CA ILE A 36 18.35 -4.00 -3.18
C ILE A 36 18.95 -2.63 -3.51
N SER A 37 18.20 -1.54 -3.31
CA SER A 37 18.66 -0.19 -3.61
C SER A 37 19.94 0.17 -2.84
N LEU A 38 20.03 -0.24 -1.57
CA LEU A 38 21.23 -0.04 -0.76
C LEU A 38 22.37 -1.00 -1.11
N ARG A 39 22.08 -2.29 -1.34
CA ARG A 39 23.11 -3.29 -1.68
C ARG A 39 23.76 -3.06 -3.04
N LYS A 40 23.00 -2.52 -4.00
CA LYS A 40 23.46 -2.22 -5.35
C LYS A 40 23.96 -0.78 -5.53
N ASN A 41 23.97 0.02 -4.46
CA ASN A 41 24.33 1.44 -4.51
C ASN A 41 23.53 2.23 -5.57
N TRP A 42 22.24 1.91 -5.76
CA TRP A 42 21.35 2.68 -6.63
C TRP A 42 20.99 4.05 -6.04
N VAL A 43 21.11 4.16 -4.72
CA VAL A 43 20.81 5.37 -3.95
C VAL A 43 21.93 5.63 -2.95
N ASN A 44 22.13 6.90 -2.61
CA ASN A 44 23.28 7.35 -1.82
C ASN A 44 23.13 7.18 -0.30
N ASN A 45 21.90 7.02 0.21
CA ASN A 45 21.66 6.88 1.64
C ASN A 45 20.37 6.14 1.98
N ARG A 46 20.25 5.74 3.26
CA ARG A 46 19.12 4.98 3.83
C ARG A 46 17.77 5.69 3.70
N LEU A 47 17.73 7.01 3.93
CA LEU A 47 16.50 7.79 3.84
C LEU A 47 15.96 7.79 2.40
N ILE A 48 16.85 8.00 1.42
CA ILE A 48 16.47 7.98 0.00
C ILE A 48 16.03 6.58 -0.43
N ALA A 49 16.67 5.51 0.05
CA ALA A 49 16.22 4.14 -0.21
C ALA A 49 14.78 3.89 0.27
N TRP A 50 14.48 4.35 1.49
CA TRP A 50 13.15 4.21 2.10
C TRP A 50 12.10 5.05 1.37
N LEU A 51 12.37 6.33 1.13
CA LEU A 51 11.46 7.20 0.37
C LEU A 51 11.23 6.67 -1.05
N PHE A 52 12.29 6.20 -1.73
CA PHE A 52 12.18 5.60 -3.05
C PHE A 52 11.21 4.40 -3.05
N ALA A 53 11.32 3.51 -2.06
CA ALA A 53 10.43 2.37 -1.94
C ALA A 53 8.97 2.78 -1.68
N VAL A 54 8.74 3.74 -0.78
CA VAL A 54 7.40 4.27 -0.48
C VAL A 54 6.77 4.92 -1.72
N PHE A 55 7.51 5.75 -2.46
CA PHE A 55 6.99 6.40 -3.67
C PHE A 55 6.77 5.40 -4.81
N ALA A 56 7.66 4.42 -4.99
CA ALA A 56 7.48 3.37 -6.00
C ALA A 56 6.22 2.55 -5.74
N LEU A 57 5.95 2.17 -4.49
CA LEU A 57 4.73 1.46 -4.13
C LEU A 57 3.49 2.36 -4.15
N GLY A 58 3.59 3.63 -3.77
CA GLY A 58 2.49 4.59 -3.92
C GLY A 58 2.10 4.78 -5.38
N PHE A 59 3.07 4.84 -6.29
CA PHE A 59 2.81 4.87 -7.73
C PHE A 59 2.16 3.57 -8.22
N TRP A 60 2.63 2.41 -7.75
CA TRP A 60 2.01 1.11 -8.03
C TRP A 60 0.56 1.06 -7.56
N ALA A 61 0.28 1.53 -6.34
CA ALA A 61 -1.06 1.60 -5.76
C ALA A 61 -1.99 2.42 -6.66
N ALA A 62 -1.61 3.66 -6.98
CA ALA A 62 -2.40 4.52 -7.86
C ALA A 62 -2.63 3.91 -9.25
N SER A 63 -1.62 3.20 -9.78
CA SER A 63 -1.74 2.52 -11.07
C SER A 63 -2.74 1.36 -11.01
N TYR A 64 -2.76 0.60 -9.92
CA TYR A 64 -3.68 -0.52 -9.72
C TYR A 64 -5.13 -0.04 -9.60
N GLU A 65 -5.38 1.00 -8.79
CA GLU A 65 -6.71 1.62 -8.69
C GLU A 65 -7.24 2.14 -10.04
N ILE A 66 -6.35 2.68 -10.88
CA ILE A 66 -6.72 3.10 -12.24
C ILE A 66 -7.12 1.89 -13.09
N ILE A 67 -6.44 0.75 -12.95
CA ILE A 67 -6.81 -0.48 -13.67
C ILE A 67 -8.19 -0.96 -13.22
N GLU A 68 -8.48 -0.95 -11.91
CA GLU A 68 -9.78 -1.31 -11.36
C GLU A 68 -10.88 -0.38 -11.80
N MET A 69 -10.64 0.93 -11.77
CA MET A 69 -11.55 1.94 -12.31
C MET A 69 -11.84 1.68 -13.79
N VAL A 70 -10.81 1.45 -14.61
CA VAL A 70 -10.99 1.19 -16.04
C VAL A 70 -11.80 -0.09 -16.26
N TYR A 71 -11.51 -1.17 -15.54
CA TYR A 71 -12.28 -2.41 -15.63
C TYR A 71 -13.74 -2.18 -15.23
N ALA A 72 -14.00 -1.48 -14.14
CA ALA A 72 -15.35 -1.17 -13.67
C ALA A 72 -16.15 -0.32 -14.66
N VAL A 73 -15.48 0.63 -15.35
CA VAL A 73 -16.10 1.45 -16.40
C VAL A 73 -16.41 0.64 -17.66
N LEU A 74 -15.54 -0.29 -18.05
CA LEU A 74 -15.71 -1.09 -19.26
C LEU A 74 -16.76 -2.19 -19.10
N GLU A 75 -16.73 -2.90 -17.98
CA GLU A 75 -17.58 -4.05 -17.72
C GLU A 75 -18.93 -3.63 -17.10
N GLY A 76 -18.91 -2.68 -16.17
CA GLY A 76 -20.09 -2.27 -15.41
C GLY A 76 -20.73 -3.42 -14.60
N GLY A 77 -21.97 -3.22 -14.18
CA GLY A 77 -22.77 -4.25 -13.51
C GLY A 77 -22.16 -4.78 -12.21
N GLU A 78 -22.51 -6.02 -11.86
CA GLU A 78 -22.02 -6.67 -10.64
C GLU A 78 -20.54 -7.09 -10.75
N SER A 79 -20.08 -7.50 -11.93
CA SER A 79 -18.67 -7.89 -12.17
C SER A 79 -17.72 -6.71 -12.00
N GLY A 80 -18.03 -5.56 -12.60
CA GLY A 80 -17.27 -4.33 -12.41
C GLY A 80 -17.25 -3.84 -10.97
N ALA A 81 -18.41 -3.87 -10.29
CA ALA A 81 -18.50 -3.48 -8.88
C ALA A 81 -17.75 -4.43 -7.94
N ALA A 82 -17.75 -5.74 -8.23
CA ALA A 82 -17.02 -6.74 -7.46
C ALA A 82 -15.51 -6.62 -7.65
N PHE A 83 -15.05 -6.36 -8.88
CA PHE A 83 -13.62 -6.15 -9.16
C PHE A 83 -13.10 -4.84 -8.56
N LEU A 84 -13.86 -3.75 -8.65
CA LEU A 84 -13.51 -2.47 -8.04
C LEU A 84 -13.45 -2.53 -6.51
N GLY A 85 -14.06 -3.53 -5.88
CA GLY A 85 -13.99 -3.72 -4.43
C GLY A 85 -14.76 -2.69 -3.59
N SER A 86 -15.32 -1.63 -4.17
CA SER A 86 -15.84 -0.45 -3.44
C SER A 86 -16.88 -0.74 -2.36
N GLN A 87 -17.76 -1.74 -2.54
CA GLN A 87 -18.84 -2.07 -1.60
C GLN A 87 -19.66 -0.83 -1.14
N GLY A 88 -19.76 0.19 -2.01
CA GLY A 88 -20.43 1.46 -1.70
C GLY A 88 -19.60 2.49 -0.92
N ASP A 89 -18.32 2.22 -0.64
CA ASP A 89 -17.39 3.19 -0.06
C ASP A 89 -16.88 4.15 -1.15
N ILE A 90 -17.27 5.41 -1.05
CA ILE A 90 -16.86 6.45 -2.01
C ILE A 90 -15.36 6.81 -1.91
N TRP A 91 -14.72 6.41 -0.82
CA TRP A 91 -13.31 6.68 -0.54
C TRP A 91 -12.42 5.45 -0.69
N ASP A 92 -12.91 4.38 -1.33
CA ASP A 92 -12.22 3.08 -1.34
C ASP A 92 -10.80 3.21 -1.89
N ALA A 93 -10.68 3.64 -3.14
CA ALA A 93 -9.39 3.82 -3.79
C ALA A 93 -8.41 4.68 -2.99
N GLN A 94 -8.88 5.75 -2.33
CA GLN A 94 -8.03 6.58 -1.48
C GLN A 94 -7.54 5.83 -0.23
N LYS A 95 -8.40 5.02 0.40
CA LYS A 95 -8.04 4.21 1.57
C LYS A 95 -7.13 3.05 1.18
N ASP A 96 -7.33 2.45 0.02
CA ASP A 96 -6.54 1.35 -0.50
C ASP A 96 -5.13 1.81 -0.88
N MET A 97 -5.02 2.95 -1.58
CA MET A 97 -3.73 3.62 -1.79
C MET A 97 -3.05 4.02 -0.47
N LEU A 98 -3.79 4.56 0.50
CA LEU A 98 -3.26 4.93 1.80
C LEU A 98 -2.68 3.71 2.53
N LEU A 99 -3.41 2.59 2.54
CA LEU A 99 -2.96 1.36 3.19
C LEU A 99 -1.71 0.78 2.53
N ASN A 100 -1.59 0.87 1.21
CA ASN A 100 -0.38 0.48 0.49
C ASN A 100 0.82 1.36 0.89
N ILE A 101 0.64 2.68 0.96
CA ILE A 101 1.68 3.62 1.42
C ILE A 101 2.07 3.34 2.88
N VAL A 102 1.10 3.12 3.76
CA VAL A 102 1.35 2.79 5.19
C VAL A 102 2.11 1.48 5.31
N GLY A 103 1.72 0.44 4.55
CA GLY A 103 2.45 -0.81 4.45
C GLY A 103 3.89 -0.57 4.00
N GLY A 104 4.10 0.18 2.92
CA GLY A 104 5.43 0.54 2.41
C GLY A 104 6.29 1.24 3.48
N CYS A 105 5.72 2.19 4.21
CA CYS A 105 6.41 2.87 5.31
C CYS A 105 6.85 1.87 6.40
N VAL A 106 5.95 1.00 6.85
CA VAL A 106 6.21 0.01 7.92
C VAL A 106 7.29 -0.98 7.49
N PHE A 107 7.13 -1.66 6.36
CA PHE A 107 8.06 -2.69 5.91
C PHE A 107 9.39 -2.13 5.42
N GLY A 108 9.40 -0.93 4.83
CA GLY A 108 10.62 -0.22 4.51
C GLY A 108 11.42 0.19 5.76
N LEU A 109 10.73 0.63 6.82
CA LEU A 109 11.39 0.95 8.09
C LEU A 109 11.97 -0.31 8.74
N LEU A 110 11.23 -1.43 8.71
CA LEU A 110 11.73 -2.73 9.17
C LEU A 110 13.02 -3.15 8.44
N ALA A 111 13.11 -2.90 7.12
CA ALA A 111 14.33 -3.17 6.37
C ALA A 111 15.52 -2.33 6.83
N LEU A 112 15.31 -1.04 7.10
CA LEU A 112 16.35 -0.15 7.62
C LEU A 112 16.83 -0.57 9.02
N LEU A 113 15.90 -0.91 9.91
CA LEU A 113 16.21 -1.37 11.26
C LEU A 113 16.99 -2.69 11.24
N ASN A 114 16.58 -3.64 10.38
CA ASN A 114 17.32 -4.89 10.26
C ASN A 114 18.74 -4.63 9.75
N GLN A 115 18.92 -3.82 8.70
CA GLN A 115 20.24 -3.51 8.16
C GLN A 115 21.21 -2.80 9.13
N GLN A 116 20.71 -2.17 10.19
CA GLN A 116 21.57 -1.62 11.23
C GLN A 116 22.30 -2.74 11.97
N ASN A 117 21.60 -3.84 12.28
CA ASN A 117 22.14 -4.96 13.04
C ASN A 117 23.17 -5.83 12.29
N TRP A 118 23.31 -5.69 10.97
CA TRP A 118 24.28 -6.46 10.17
C TRP A 118 25.58 -5.70 9.90
N ARG A 119 25.63 -4.40 10.19
CA ARG A 119 26.79 -3.53 9.92
C ARG A 119 27.57 -3.17 11.18
N ASP A 120 27.05 -3.53 12.34
CA ASP A 120 27.74 -3.53 13.63
C ASP A 120 28.34 -4.92 13.90
#